data_AF-A0A853BA42-F1
#
_entry.id   AF-A0A853BA42-F1
#
_cell.length_a   1.000
_cell.length_b   1.000
_cell.length_c   1.000
_cell.angle_alpha   90.00
_cell.angle_beta   90.00
_cell.angle_gamma   90.00
#
_symmetry.space_group_name_H-M   'P 1'
#
loop_
_entity.id
_entity.type
_entity.pdbx_description
1 polymer ?
#
loop_
_entity_poly.entity_id
_entity_poly.type
_entity_poly.pdbx_seq_one_letter_code
_entity_poly.pdbx_strand_id
1 'polypeptide(L)'
;MIQVRARLRTAALVADPALALLNPPRHGDIDPDADPRALARLELAVLRGIEALGKAGQREASLRSIADIAPAVLPRPPSAADGAR
;
A
#
# COMPACT_ATOMS: atom_id res chain seq x y z
N MET A 1 -9.48 4.32 19.06
CA MET A 1 -8.66 5.10 18.09
C MET A 1 -7.16 4.72 18.13
N ILE A 2 -6.77 3.43 18.09
CA ILE A 2 -5.34 3.03 18.29
C ILE A 2 -4.75 2.14 17.18
N GLN A 3 -5.52 1.63 16.20
CA GLN A 3 -4.97 0.68 15.20
C GLN A 3 -4.85 1.19 13.76
N VAL A 4 -5.16 2.46 13.48
CA VAL A 4 -4.96 3.08 12.14
C VAL A 4 -3.55 3.67 11.97
N ARG A 5 -2.84 3.93 13.07
CA ARG A 5 -1.47 4.49 13.04
C ARG A 5 -0.41 3.53 12.52
N ALA A 6 -0.62 2.21 12.63
CA ALA A 6 0.39 1.23 12.24
C ALA A 6 0.47 0.98 10.72
N ARG A 7 -0.51 1.42 9.94
CA ARG A 7 -0.60 1.19 8.48
C ARG A 7 -0.27 2.41 7.62
N LEU A 8 0.13 3.52 8.25
CA LEU A 8 0.62 4.75 7.61
C LEU A 8 2.14 4.70 7.31
N ARG A 9 2.72 3.51 7.11
CA ARG A 9 4.17 3.40 6.83
C ARG A 9 4.49 3.52 5.33
N THR A 10 3.51 3.36 4.45
CA THR A 10 3.66 3.48 2.99
C THR A 10 3.20 4.85 2.46
N ALA A 11 2.21 5.50 3.09
CA ALA A 11 1.78 6.85 2.71
C ALA A 11 2.84 7.96 2.89
N ALA A 12 3.90 7.72 3.69
CA ALA A 12 4.98 8.69 3.86
C ALA A 12 5.90 8.81 2.63
N LEU A 13 5.94 7.77 1.77
CA LEU A 13 6.76 7.80 0.54
C LEU A 13 6.24 8.81 -0.48
N VAL A 14 4.92 9.05 -0.49
CA VAL A 14 4.25 9.91 -1.47
C VAL A 14 4.51 11.39 -1.20
N ALA A 15 4.79 11.75 0.05
CA ALA A 15 4.89 13.15 0.49
C ALA A 15 6.34 13.65 0.65
N ASP A 16 7.32 12.77 0.91
CA ASP A 16 8.70 13.19 1.15
C ASP A 16 9.72 12.10 0.74
N PRO A 17 10.57 12.35 -0.28
CA PRO A 17 11.62 11.41 -0.68
C PRO A 17 12.69 11.19 0.40
N ALA A 18 12.88 12.11 1.35
CA ALA A 18 13.82 11.92 2.46
C ALA A 18 13.32 10.87 3.47
N LEU A 19 12.00 10.79 3.71
CA LEU A 19 11.41 9.76 4.58
C LEU A 19 11.49 8.36 3.93
N ALA A 20 11.47 8.30 2.59
CA ALA A 20 11.63 7.07 1.83
C ALA A 20 13.01 6.42 2.04
N LEU A 21 14.07 7.23 2.10
CA LEU A 21 15.44 6.76 2.37
C LEU A 21 15.63 6.26 3.81
N LEU A 22 14.88 6.81 4.76
CA LEU A 22 14.96 6.46 6.18
C LEU A 22 14.14 5.22 6.55
N ASN A 23 13.20 4.79 5.70
CA ASN A 23 12.37 3.61 5.90
C ASN A 23 12.26 2.80 4.61
N PRO A 24 13.36 2.20 4.12
CA PRO A 24 13.30 1.36 2.93
C PRO A 24 12.26 0.24 3.14
N PRO A 25 11.49 -0.14 2.11
CA PRO A 25 10.63 -1.31 2.16
C PRO A 25 11.43 -2.50 2.70
N ARG A 26 10.80 -3.32 3.56
CA ARG A 26 11.44 -4.57 4.01
C ARG A 26 11.72 -5.41 2.77
N HIS A 27 12.99 -5.77 2.57
CA HIS A 27 13.48 -6.49 1.41
C HIS A 27 12.53 -7.63 1.00
N GLY A 28 12.08 -7.62 -0.26
CA GLY A 28 11.47 -8.77 -0.93
C GLY A 28 9.95 -8.83 -1.05
N ASP A 29 9.18 -7.84 -0.58
CA ASP A 29 7.70 -7.90 -0.65
C ASP A 29 7.10 -7.16 -1.85
N ILE A 30 7.82 -6.14 -2.36
CA ILE A 30 7.39 -5.32 -3.49
C ILE A 30 8.43 -5.45 -4.60
N ASP A 31 7.95 -5.60 -5.84
CA ASP A 31 8.79 -5.60 -7.05
C ASP A 31 9.71 -4.37 -7.05
N PRO A 32 11.05 -4.55 -7.03
CA PRO A 32 11.99 -3.44 -7.00
C PRO A 32 11.97 -2.57 -8.27
N ASP A 33 11.46 -3.10 -9.38
CA ASP A 33 11.38 -2.39 -10.66
C ASP A 33 10.05 -1.63 -10.83
N ALA A 34 9.12 -1.75 -9.88
CA ALA A 34 7.85 -1.05 -9.92
C ALA A 34 8.02 0.47 -9.79
N ASP A 35 7.29 1.25 -10.61
CA ASP A 35 7.30 2.71 -10.53
C ASP A 35 6.78 3.19 -9.16
N PRO A 36 7.64 3.77 -8.29
CA PRO A 36 7.24 4.20 -6.96
C PRO A 36 6.17 5.30 -7.00
N ARG A 37 6.11 6.12 -8.06
CA ARG A 37 5.08 7.15 -8.23
C ARG A 37 3.73 6.56 -8.63
N ALA A 38 3.71 5.45 -9.35
CA ALA A 38 2.48 4.72 -9.65
C ALA A 38 1.92 4.06 -8.39
N LEU A 39 2.77 3.40 -7.59
CA LEU A 39 2.39 2.78 -6.33
C LEU A 39 1.83 3.81 -5.33
N ALA A 40 2.49 4.95 -5.20
CA ALA A 40 2.03 6.08 -4.41
C ALA A 40 0.62 6.55 -4.78
N ARG A 41 0.34 6.69 -6.09
CA ARG A 41 -0.97 7.10 -6.60
C ARG A 41 -2.03 6.04 -6.35
N LEU A 42 -1.69 4.76 -6.50
CA LEU A 42 -2.58 3.65 -6.20
C LEU A 42 -2.98 3.64 -4.71
N GLU A 43 -2.00 3.77 -3.80
CA GLU A 43 -2.28 3.80 -2.36
C GLU A 43 -3.18 4.98 -1.98
N LEU A 44 -2.89 6.17 -2.53
CA LEU A 44 -3.74 7.34 -2.31
C LEU A 44 -5.16 7.11 -2.83
N ALA A 45 -5.32 6.52 -4.02
CA ALA A 45 -6.63 6.20 -4.58
C ALA A 45 -7.43 5.24 -3.68
N VAL A 46 -6.77 4.19 -3.15
CA VAL A 46 -7.38 3.25 -2.19
C VAL A 46 -7.83 3.97 -0.93
N LEU A 47 -6.96 4.81 -0.33
CA LEU A 47 -7.29 5.57 0.88
C LEU A 47 -8.51 6.48 0.66
N ARG A 48 -8.54 7.21 -0.46
CA ARG A 48 -9.65 8.11 -0.80
C ARG A 48 -10.94 7.33 -1.11
N GLY A 49 -10.84 6.16 -1.72
CA GLY A 49 -11.97 5.26 -1.94
C GLY A 49 -12.58 4.77 -0.62
N ILE A 50 -11.76 4.32 0.32
CA ILE A 50 -12.20 3.89 1.66
C ILE A 50 -12.88 5.03 2.41
N GLU A 51 -12.31 6.24 2.36
CA GLU A 51 -12.90 7.43 2.98
C GLU A 51 -14.26 7.78 2.37
N ALA A 52 -14.37 7.75 1.05
CA ALA A 52 -15.62 8.01 0.35
C ALA A 52 -16.70 6.98 0.71
N LEU A 53 -16.34 5.69 0.79
CA LEU A 53 -17.25 4.63 1.22
C LEU A 53 -17.69 4.79 2.68
N GLY A 54 -16.78 5.22 3.56
CA GLY A 54 -17.13 5.55 4.95
C GLY A 54 -18.12 6.71 5.03
N LYS A 55 -17.91 7.77 4.23
CA LYS A 55 -18.86 8.90 4.11
C LYS A 55 -20.22 8.47 3.55
N ALA A 56 -20.26 7.42 2.72
CA ALA A 56 -21.48 6.83 2.19
C ALA A 56 -22.20 5.87 3.17
N GLY A 57 -21.70 5.72 4.41
CA GLY A 57 -22.34 4.92 5.45
C GLY A 57 -21.99 3.43 5.45
N GLN A 58 -20.93 3.02 4.74
CA GLN A 58 -20.45 1.65 4.82
C GLN A 58 -19.95 1.31 6.23
N ARG A 59 -20.21 0.07 6.66
CA ARG A 59 -19.81 -0.42 7.99
C ARG A 59 -18.29 -0.50 8.12
N GLU A 60 -17.76 -0.20 9.30
CA GLU A 60 -16.32 -0.26 9.60
C GLU A 60 -15.72 -1.63 9.26
N ALA A 61 -16.41 -2.73 9.56
CA ALA A 61 -15.96 -4.08 9.22
C ALA A 61 -15.75 -4.27 7.70
N SER A 62 -16.63 -3.70 6.88
CA SER A 62 -16.50 -3.74 5.41
C SER A 62 -15.29 -2.92 4.95
N LEU A 63 -15.12 -1.70 5.50
CA LEU A 63 -13.97 -0.85 5.18
C LEU A 63 -12.64 -1.50 5.60
N ARG A 64 -12.64 -2.20 6.74
CA ARG A 64 -11.48 -2.93 7.22
C ARG A 64 -11.11 -4.08 6.30
N SER A 65 -12.10 -4.85 5.86
CA SER A 65 -11.89 -5.94 4.89
C SER A 65 -11.28 -5.42 3.58
N ILE A 66 -11.74 -4.28 3.06
CA ILE A 66 -11.15 -3.64 1.87
C ILE A 66 -9.68 -3.28 2.11
N ALA A 67 -9.36 -2.67 3.26
CA ALA A 67 -7.99 -2.31 3.62
C ALA A 67 -7.08 -3.53 3.80
N ASP A 68 -7.62 -4.68 4.19
CA ASP A 68 -6.87 -5.93 4.32
C ASP A 68 -6.62 -6.61 2.97
N ILE A 69 -7.49 -6.40 1.98
CA ILE A 69 -7.36 -6.98 0.63
C ILE A 69 -6.49 -6.10 -0.28
N ALA A 70 -6.53 -4.78 -0.13
CA ALA A 70 -5.81 -3.85 -1.01
C ALA A 70 -4.31 -4.16 -1.22
N PRO A 71 -3.53 -4.63 -0.23
CA PRO A 71 -2.14 -4.99 -0.46
C PRO A 71 -1.94 -6.12 -1.49
N ALA A 72 -2.96 -6.95 -1.74
CA ALA A 72 -2.87 -8.06 -2.69
C ALA A 72 -2.67 -7.61 -4.15
N VAL A 73 -2.95 -6.34 -4.48
CA VAL A 73 -2.74 -5.78 -5.83
C VAL A 73 -1.34 -5.17 -6.04
N LEU A 74 -0.49 -5.15 -5.01
CA LEU A 74 0.86 -4.65 -5.16
C LEU A 74 1.70 -5.61 -6.03
N PRO A 75 2.54 -5.08 -6.93
CA PRO A 75 3.45 -5.91 -7.71
C PRO A 75 4.45 -6.56 -6.76
N ARG A 76 4.58 -7.88 -6.87
CA ARG A 76 5.53 -8.67 -6.08
C ARG A 76 6.75 -8.97 -6.93
N PRO A 77 7.93 -9.14 -6.33
CA PRO A 77 9.11 -9.57 -7.08
C PRO A 77 8.83 -10.87 -7.85
N PRO A 78 9.46 -11.06 -9.01
CA PRO A 78 9.37 -12.34 -9.71
C PRO A 78 9.80 -13.46 -8.76
N SER A 79 9.07 -14.57 -8.77
CA SER A 79 9.46 -15.72 -7.97
C SER A 79 10.80 -16.22 -8.50
N ALA A 80 11.73 -16.61 -7.61
CA ALA A 80 13.04 -17.14 -8.01
C ALA A 80 12.95 -18.35 -8.97
N ALA A 81 11.78 -19.00 -9.07
CA ALA A 81 11.49 -20.08 -10.00
C ALA A 81 11.27 -19.66 -11.46
N ASP A 82 11.00 -18.37 -11.74
CA ASP A 82 10.69 -17.87 -13.09
C ASP A 82 11.93 -17.53 -13.92
N GLY A 83 13.12 -17.44 -13.30
CA GLY A 83 14.40 -17.17 -13.97
C GLY A 83 15.18 -18.41 -14.42
N ALA A 84 14.65 -19.61 -14.19
CA ALA A 84 15.31 -20.89 -14.47
C ALA A 84 14.76 -21.63 -15.71
N ARG A 85 14.06 -20.92 -16.61
CA ARG A 85 13.48 -21.49 -17.84
C ARG A 85 14.05 -20.85 -19.09
#